data_AF-A0A963M9H2-F1
#
_entry.id   AF-A0A963M9H2-F1
#
_cell.length_a   1.000
_cell.length_b   1.000
_cell.length_c   1.000
_cell.angle_alpha   90.00
_cell.angle_beta   90.00
_cell.angle_gamma   90.00
#
_symmetry.space_group_name_H-M   'P 1'
#
loop_
_entity.id
_entity.type
_entity.pdbx_description
1 polymer ?
#
loop_
_entity_poly.entity_id
_entity_poly.type
_entity_poly.pdbx_seq_one_letter_code
_entity_poly.pdbx_strand_id
1 'polypeptide(L)'
;MQTDRWIDLLASQAEPVAARRVAPLMLRALAWGLAGAVAIMLAGYGLRHDFAQVVHLPMFWLKVGVPLVIALAGLLLVSRL
;
A
#
# COMPACT_ATOMS: atom_id res chain seq x y z
N MET A 1 35.69 -21.28 -10.31
CA MET A 1 36.32 -19.94 -10.40
C MET A 1 36.20 -19.26 -9.03
N GLN A 2 36.88 -18.14 -8.74
CA GLN A 2 36.71 -17.47 -7.45
C GLN A 2 35.29 -16.94 -7.24
N THR A 3 34.56 -16.67 -8.32
CA THR A 3 33.15 -16.24 -8.33
C THR A 3 32.25 -17.17 -7.50
N ASP A 4 32.42 -18.48 -7.62
CA ASP A 4 31.59 -19.47 -6.91
C ASP A 4 31.79 -19.36 -5.39
N ARG A 5 33.04 -19.13 -4.96
CA ARG A 5 33.39 -18.93 -3.56
C ARG A 5 32.83 -17.62 -2.99
N TRP A 6 32.76 -16.57 -3.80
CA TRP A 6 32.10 -15.31 -3.39
C TRP A 6 30.59 -15.51 -3.26
N ILE A 7 29.97 -16.22 -4.20
CA ILE A 7 28.53 -16.53 -4.16
C ILE A 7 28.19 -17.33 -2.90
N ASP A 8 28.95 -18.37 -2.56
CA ASP A 8 28.74 -19.15 -1.33
C ASP A 8 28.96 -18.33 -0.05
N LEU A 9 29.95 -17.43 -0.03
CA LEU A 9 30.19 -16.55 1.11
C LEU A 9 29.07 -15.52 1.33
N LEU A 10 28.54 -14.94 0.25
CA LEU A 10 27.42 -14.01 0.34
C LEU A 10 26.08 -14.73 0.63
N ALA A 11 25.87 -15.91 0.05
CA ALA A 11 24.66 -16.70 0.25
C ALA A 11 24.59 -17.29 1.67
N SER A 12 25.73 -17.65 2.27
CA SER A 12 25.78 -18.20 3.63
C SER A 12 25.47 -17.19 4.74
N GLN A 13 25.53 -15.88 4.46
CA GLN A 13 25.19 -14.81 5.42
C GLN A 13 23.90 -14.06 5.09
N ALA A 14 23.09 -14.58 4.16
CA ALA A 14 21.75 -14.05 3.94
C ALA A 14 20.86 -14.44 5.13
N GLU A 15 20.90 -13.63 6.19
CA GLU A 15 19.95 -13.73 7.29
C GLU A 15 18.53 -13.57 6.69
N PRO A 16 17.57 -14.48 6.99
CA PRO A 16 16.24 -14.39 6.42
C PRO A 16 15.65 -13.01 6.76
N VAL A 17 15.42 -12.18 5.74
CA VAL A 17 14.74 -10.89 5.93
C VAL A 17 13.43 -11.20 6.62
N ALA A 18 13.26 -10.70 7.85
CA ALA A 18 12.08 -10.97 8.64
C ALA A 18 10.84 -10.47 7.90
N ALA A 19 10.16 -11.37 7.17
CA ALA A 19 8.95 -11.11 6.39
C ALA A 19 7.86 -10.40 7.22
N ARG A 20 7.94 -10.55 8.54
CA ARG A 20 7.02 -9.98 9.53
C ARG A 20 6.99 -8.45 9.62
N ARG A 21 7.91 -7.72 8.99
CA ARG A 21 7.95 -6.24 9.08
C ARG A 21 7.31 -5.50 7.90
N VAL A 22 7.09 -6.15 6.75
CA VAL A 22 6.67 -5.43 5.53
C VAL A 22 5.19 -5.06 5.56
N ALA A 23 4.31 -5.99 5.99
CA ALA A 23 2.87 -5.74 6.10
C ALA A 23 2.49 -4.51 6.98
N PRO A 24 2.98 -4.37 8.23
CA PRO A 24 2.64 -3.21 9.06
C PRO A 24 3.22 -1.90 8.52
N LEU A 25 4.39 -1.94 7.86
CA LEU A 25 4.96 -0.77 7.18
C LEU A 25 4.11 -0.33 5.99
N MET A 26 3.64 -1.28 5.18
CA MET A 26 2.81 -0.99 4.02
C MET A 26 1.43 -0.46 4.42
N LEU A 27 0.82 -1.01 5.47
CA LEU A 27 -0.41 -0.48 6.08
C LEU A 27 -0.24 0.97 6.55
N ARG A 28 0.88 1.29 7.22
CA ARG A 28 1.21 2.66 7.61
C ARG A 28 1.38 3.59 6.42
N ALA A 29 2.10 3.14 5.38
CA ALA A 29 2.29 3.94 4.16
C ALA A 29 0.95 4.23 3.47
N LEU A 30 0.06 3.24 3.40
CA LEU A 30 -1.31 3.40 2.88
C LEU A 30 -2.13 4.40 3.71
N ALA A 31 -2.06 4.32 5.03
CA ALA A 31 -2.75 5.26 5.91
C ALA A 31 -2.25 6.70 5.72
N TRP A 32 -0.93 6.89 5.61
CA TRP A 32 -0.34 8.20 5.32
C TRP A 32 -0.72 8.71 3.93
N GLY A 33 -0.74 7.84 2.92
CA GLY A 33 -1.19 8.20 1.58
C GLY A 33 -2.65 8.63 1.56
N LEU A 34 -3.53 7.91 2.27
CA LEU A 34 -4.93 8.26 2.42
C LEU A 34 -5.11 9.60 3.14
N ALA A 35 -4.40 9.80 4.26
CA ALA A 35 -4.44 11.05 5.01
C ALA A 35 -3.95 12.23 4.16
N GLY A 36 -2.87 12.06 3.41
CA GLY A 36 -2.34 13.07 2.48
C GLY A 36 -3.33 13.41 1.35
N ALA A 37 -3.94 12.39 0.74
CA ALA A 37 -4.96 12.60 -0.29
C ALA A 37 -6.17 13.37 0.23
N VAL A 38 -6.66 13.03 1.43
CA VAL A 38 -7.76 13.75 2.09
C VAL A 38 -7.35 15.19 2.42
N ALA A 39 -6.14 15.40 2.95
CA ALA A 39 -5.65 16.74 3.26
C ALA A 39 -5.55 17.63 2.02
N ILE A 40 -5.03 17.10 0.90
CA ILE A 40 -4.97 17.81 -0.39
C ILE A 40 -6.38 18.11 -0.90
N MET A 41 -7.29 17.14 -0.82
CA MET A 41 -8.68 17.34 -1.24
C MET A 41 -9.35 18.46 -0.44
N LEU A 42 -9.19 18.45 0.88
CA LEU A 42 -9.78 19.47 1.76
C LEU A 42 -9.15 20.85 1.53
N ALA A 43 -7.83 20.92 1.37
CA ALA A 43 -7.12 22.19 1.18
C ALA A 43 -7.41 22.82 -0.20
N GLY A 44 -7.50 22.01 -1.26
CA GLY A 44 -7.68 22.48 -2.63
C GLY A 44 -9.15 22.64 -3.06
N TYR A 45 -10.03 21.73 -2.62
CA TYR A 45 -11.40 21.64 -3.11
C TYR A 45 -12.47 21.83 -2.02
N GLY A 46 -12.10 21.75 -0.75
CA GLY A 46 -13.03 21.81 0.38
C GLY A 46 -13.98 20.60 0.47
N LEU A 47 -14.88 20.64 1.45
CA LEU A 47 -15.91 19.62 1.62
C LEU A 47 -17.12 19.96 0.73
N ARG A 48 -17.35 19.19 -0.34
CA ARG A 48 -18.56 19.38 -1.17
C ARG A 48 -19.81 19.13 -0.35
N HIS A 49 -20.79 20.05 -0.40
CA HIS A 49 -22.08 19.87 0.28
C HIS A 49 -22.86 18.66 -0.24
N ASP A 50 -22.66 18.27 -1.50
CA ASP A 50 -23.35 17.12 -2.10
C ASP A 50 -22.75 15.76 -1.68
N PHE A 51 -21.71 15.72 -0.83
CA PHE A 51 -21.05 14.47 -0.47
C PHE A 51 -22.03 13.43 0.07
N ALA A 52 -22.97 13.86 0.90
CA ALA A 52 -24.01 13.00 1.46
C ALA A 52 -24.86 12.33 0.37
N GLN A 53 -25.20 13.05 -0.70
CA GLN A 53 -25.91 12.47 -1.84
C GLN A 53 -25.01 11.57 -2.67
N VAL A 54 -23.76 11.99 -2.92
CA VAL A 54 -22.82 11.27 -3.79
C VAL A 54 -22.42 9.91 -3.23
N VAL A 55 -22.36 9.74 -1.91
CA VAL A 55 -22.08 8.44 -1.26
C VAL A 55 -23.14 7.38 -1.59
N HIS A 56 -24.36 7.78 -1.92
CA HIS A 56 -25.41 6.84 -2.34
C HIS A 56 -25.28 6.42 -3.82
N LEU A 57 -24.47 7.10 -4.63
CA LEU A 57 -24.27 6.71 -6.02
C LEU A 57 -23.27 5.55 -6.14
N PRO A 58 -23.57 4.52 -6.95
CA PRO A 58 -22.65 3.40 -7.15
C PRO A 58 -21.33 3.83 -7.81
N MET A 59 -21.35 4.90 -8.61
CA MET A 59 -20.16 5.43 -9.27
C MET A 59 -19.12 5.97 -8.27
N PHE A 60 -19.54 6.47 -7.10
CA PHE A 60 -18.63 6.87 -6.03
C PHE A 60 -17.88 5.66 -5.48
N TRP A 61 -18.60 4.58 -5.19
CA TRP A 61 -18.03 3.33 -4.70
C TRP A 61 -17.13 2.66 -5.73
N LEU A 62 -17.38 2.83 -7.02
CA LEU A 62 -16.46 2.33 -8.05
C LEU A 62 -15.10 3.06 -7.98
N LYS A 63 -15.12 4.39 -7.84
CA LYS A 63 -13.90 5.21 -7.74
C LYS A 63 -13.07 4.90 -6.49
N VAL A 64 -13.71 4.58 -5.37
CA VAL A 64 -13.03 4.24 -4.11
C VAL A 64 -12.69 2.75 -4.02
N GLY A 65 -13.59 1.89 -4.50
CA GLY A 65 -13.50 0.45 -4.41
C GLY A 65 -12.38 -0.13 -5.25
N VAL A 66 -12.17 0.37 -6.48
CA VAL A 66 -11.07 -0.09 -7.34
C VAL A 66 -9.70 0.08 -6.68
N PRO A 67 -9.28 1.28 -6.24
CA PRO A 67 -7.99 1.44 -5.57
C PRO A 67 -7.92 0.69 -4.22
N LEU A 68 -9.04 0.55 -3.51
CA LEU A 68 -9.08 -0.25 -2.27
C LEU A 68 -8.81 -1.73 -2.53
N VAL A 69 -9.42 -2.32 -3.56
CA VAL A 69 -9.16 -3.71 -3.95
C VAL A 69 -7.72 -3.90 -4.40
N ILE A 70 -7.16 -2.96 -5.18
CA ILE A 70 -5.76 -3.00 -5.61
C ILE A 70 -4.83 -2.95 -4.40
N ALA A 71 -5.10 -2.06 -3.44
CA ALA A 71 -4.32 -1.94 -2.22
C ALA A 71 -4.35 -3.24 -1.38
N LEU A 72 -5.54 -3.82 -1.19
CA LEU A 72 -5.72 -5.07 -0.46
C LEU A 72 -5.02 -6.24 -1.16
N ALA A 73 -5.16 -6.35 -2.49
CA ALA A 73 -4.48 -7.37 -3.27
C ALA A 73 -2.96 -7.23 -3.14
N GLY A 74 -2.42 -6.02 -3.29
CA GLY A 74 -0.99 -5.75 -3.11
C GLY A 74 -0.50 -6.12 -1.70
N LEU A 75 -1.28 -5.80 -0.66
CA LEU A 75 -0.96 -6.18 0.72
C LEU A 75 -0.92 -7.71 0.91
N LEU A 76 -1.91 -8.43 0.36
CA LEU A 76 -1.96 -9.88 0.41
C LEU A 76 -0.78 -10.52 -0.32
N LEU A 77 -0.47 -10.05 -1.53
CA LEU A 77 0.67 -10.51 -2.32
C LEU A 77 2.01 -10.29 -1.59
N VAL A 78 2.23 -9.10 -1.03
CA VAL A 78 3.44 -8.78 -0.27
C VAL A 78 3.54 -9.60 1.02
N SER A 79 2.41 -9.91 1.67
CA SER A 79 2.42 -10.76 2.87
C SER A 79 2.74 -12.23 2.59
N ARG A 80 2.71 -12.66 1.32
CA ARG A 80 3.00 -14.02 0.87
C ARG A 80 4.45 -14.22 0.40
N LEU A 81 5.20 -13.12 0.22
CA LEU A 81 6.62 -13.10 -0.15
C LEU A 81 7.50 -13.19 1.10
#